data_AF-A0A5C3Q8B1-F1
#
_entry.id   AF-A0A5C3Q8B1-F1
#
_cell.length_a   1.000
_cell.length_b   1.000
_cell.length_c   1.000
_cell.angle_alpha   90.00
_cell.angle_beta   90.00
_cell.angle_gamma   90.00
#
_symmetry.space_group_name_H-M   'P 1'
#
loop_
_entity.id
_entity.type
_entity.pdbx_description
1 polymer ?
#
loop_
_entity_poly.entity_id
_entity_poly.type
_entity_poly.pdbx_seq_one_letter_code
_entity_poly.pdbx_strand_id
1 'polypeptide(L)'
;MRPVSVILFPASGMPAHIISMDCFVRDNPVYHGLKEEWIDFRTYIDAAQVVTAGAVGPIRRTSQPHSRLYIAWSDTAMHDGSPANLCVRRYTDGHNEGVWRGNLIGFRAREPTRKHMQYLDVTDRDIAMFASFFRENGGLGELPAAMLGHFYDV
;
A
#
# COMPACT_ATOMS: atom_id res chain seq x y z
N MET A 1 2.25 -19.29 9.13
CA MET A 1 1.53 -18.20 8.44
C MET A 1 0.65 -17.51 9.46
N ARG A 2 0.52 -16.19 9.37
CA ARG A 2 -0.30 -15.36 10.26
C ARG A 2 -1.23 -14.52 9.37
N PRO A 3 -2.56 -14.51 9.58
CA PRO A 3 -3.41 -13.60 8.83
C PRO A 3 -3.13 -12.15 9.25
N VAL A 4 -3.14 -11.24 8.28
CA VAL A 4 -3.03 -9.80 8.50
C VAL A 4 -4.13 -9.10 7.73
N SER A 5 -4.75 -8.12 8.38
CA SER A 5 -5.78 -7.28 7.78
C SER A 5 -5.15 -6.18 6.93
N VAL A 6 -5.58 -6.05 5.69
CA VAL A 6 -5.18 -4.99 4.74
C VAL A 6 -6.42 -4.36 4.11
N ILE A 7 -6.27 -3.19 3.48
CA ILE A 7 -7.36 -2.48 2.80
C ILE A 7 -7.26 -2.74 1.30
N LEU A 8 -8.32 -3.26 0.69
CA LEU A 8 -8.44 -3.34 -0.75
C LEU A 8 -9.13 -2.08 -1.29
N PHE A 9 -8.52 -1.44 -2.28
CA PHE A 9 -9.12 -0.40 -3.12
C PHE A 9 -9.39 -0.97 -4.51
N PRO A 10 -10.59 -1.55 -4.74
CA PRO A 10 -10.86 -2.28 -5.97
C PRO A 10 -11.07 -1.34 -7.15
N ALA A 11 -10.46 -1.65 -8.30
CA ALA A 11 -10.58 -0.83 -9.51
C ALA A 11 -12.02 -0.71 -10.02
N SER A 12 -12.87 -1.69 -9.71
CA SER A 12 -14.30 -1.72 -10.09
C SER A 12 -15.11 -0.54 -9.56
N GLY A 13 -14.61 0.16 -8.54
CA GLY A 13 -15.33 1.28 -7.91
C GLY A 13 -16.16 0.88 -6.70
N MET A 14 -16.09 -0.38 -6.27
CA MET A 14 -16.63 -0.78 -4.97
C MET A 14 -15.94 0.03 -3.83
N PRO A 15 -16.62 0.28 -2.71
CA PRO A 15 -16.00 0.95 -1.57
C PRO A 15 -14.75 0.20 -1.09
N ALA A 16 -13.76 0.96 -0.61
CA ALA A 16 -12.60 0.38 0.05
C ALA A 16 -13.05 -0.42 1.28
N HIS A 17 -12.46 -1.60 1.46
CA HIS A 17 -12.84 -2.51 2.55
C HIS A 17 -11.65 -3.34 3.02
N ILE A 18 -11.75 -3.82 4.26
CA ILE A 18 -10.71 -4.63 4.88
C ILE A 18 -10.85 -6.08 4.41
N ILE A 19 -9.73 -6.67 3.99
CA ILE A 19 -9.60 -8.10 3.67
C ILE A 19 -8.50 -8.72 4.52
N SER A 20 -8.53 -10.04 4.65
CA SER A 20 -7.45 -10.80 5.30
C SER A 20 -6.52 -11.38 4.24
N MET A 21 -5.21 -11.21 4.43
CA MET A 21 -4.17 -11.81 3.61
C MET A 21 -3.21 -12.63 4.46
N ASP A 22 -2.67 -13.69 3.86
CA ASP A 22 -1.67 -14.52 4.51
C ASP A 22 -0.33 -13.80 4.58
N CYS A 23 0.14 -13.58 5.80
CA CYS A 23 1.48 -13.10 6.08
C CYS A 23 2.39 -14.30 6.38
N PHE A 24 3.42 -14.46 5.57
CA PHE A 24 4.45 -15.45 5.80
C PHE A 24 5.48 -14.86 6.73
N VAL A 25 5.96 -15.68 7.67
CA VAL A 25 6.97 -15.28 8.64
C VAL A 25 8.09 -16.29 8.52
N ARG A 26 9.28 -15.84 8.12
CA ARG A 26 10.49 -16.67 8.09
C ARG A 26 11.51 -16.10 9.06
N ASP A 27 12.27 -16.99 9.70
CA ASP A 27 13.47 -16.55 10.39
C ASP A 27 14.54 -16.23 9.34
N ASN A 28 15.08 -15.02 9.39
CA ASN A 28 16.12 -14.60 8.47
C ASN A 28 17.50 -15.02 9.02
N PRO A 29 18.20 -15.98 8.38
CA PRO A 29 19.48 -16.48 8.87
C PRO A 29 20.61 -15.45 8.75
N VAL A 30 20.46 -14.45 7.88
CA VAL A 30 21.44 -13.38 7.65
C VAL A 30 21.41 -12.32 8.75
N TYR A 31 20.26 -12.13 9.39
CA TYR A 31 20.06 -11.13 10.44
C TYR A 31 19.81 -11.75 11.82
N HIS A 32 20.59 -12.77 12.18
CA HIS A 32 20.60 -13.38 13.52
C HIS A 32 19.21 -13.88 13.99
N GLY A 33 18.37 -14.40 13.09
CA GLY A 33 17.05 -14.94 13.44
C GLY A 33 15.97 -13.88 13.64
N LEU A 34 16.14 -12.68 13.08
CA LEU A 34 15.04 -11.73 12.97
C LEU A 34 13.92 -12.32 12.12
N LYS A 35 12.68 -12.13 12.59
CA LYS A 35 11.48 -12.53 11.85
C LYS A 35 11.25 -11.56 10.69
N GLU A 36 11.33 -12.08 9.48
CA GLU A 36 10.96 -11.38 8.27
C GLU A 36 9.53 -11.76 7.91
N GLU A 37 8.68 -10.74 7.79
CA GLU A 37 7.31 -10.89 7.36
C GLU A 37 7.20 -10.49 5.87
N TRP A 38 6.46 -11.26 5.07
CA TRP A 38 6.08 -10.88 3.70
C TRP A 38 4.61 -11.19 3.43
N ILE A 39 3.99 -10.41 2.55
CA ILE A 39 2.63 -10.63 2.03
C ILE A 39 2.72 -10.62 0.50
N ASP A 40 2.15 -11.62 -0.16
CA ASP A 40 2.09 -11.64 -1.63
C ASP A 40 0.92 -10.79 -2.13
N PHE A 41 1.19 -9.51 -2.43
CA PHE A 41 0.17 -8.59 -2.91
C PHE A 41 -0.28 -8.85 -4.36
N ARG A 42 0.49 -9.62 -5.14
CA ARG A 42 0.24 -9.82 -6.59
C ARG A 42 -1.11 -10.44 -6.86
N THR A 43 -1.55 -11.37 -6.01
CA THR A 43 -2.85 -12.04 -6.14
C THR A 43 -4.02 -11.07 -6.17
N TYR A 44 -3.97 -9.97 -5.40
CA TYR A 44 -5.06 -9.00 -5.34
C TYR A 44 -4.85 -7.79 -6.24
N ILE A 45 -3.59 -7.39 -6.46
CA ILE A 45 -3.26 -6.29 -7.37
C ILE A 45 -3.43 -6.72 -8.84
N ASP A 46 -3.39 -8.03 -9.11
CA ASP A 46 -3.37 -8.62 -10.45
C ASP A 46 -2.12 -8.16 -11.24
N ALA A 47 -0.99 -8.02 -10.53
CA ALA A 47 0.29 -7.60 -11.09
C ALA A 47 1.07 -8.81 -11.62
N ALA A 48 1.52 -8.73 -12.87
CA ALA A 48 2.28 -9.82 -13.49
C ALA A 48 3.75 -9.93 -13.01
N GLN A 49 4.36 -8.81 -12.57
CA GLN A 49 5.80 -8.79 -12.29
C GLN A 49 6.15 -8.09 -10.99
N VAL A 50 5.93 -6.77 -10.87
CA VAL A 50 6.47 -5.98 -9.76
C VAL A 50 5.35 -5.23 -9.04
N VAL A 51 5.36 -5.32 -7.73
CA VAL A 51 4.53 -4.50 -6.85
C VAL A 51 5.44 -3.53 -6.13
N THR A 52 5.14 -2.24 -6.27
CA THR A 52 5.81 -1.18 -5.54
C THR A 52 4.95 -0.74 -4.38
N ALA A 53 5.55 -0.45 -3.23
CA ALA A 53 4.88 0.23 -2.13
C ALA A 53 5.45 1.61 -1.84
N GLY A 54 4.58 2.56 -1.52
CA GLY A 54 4.89 3.95 -1.24
C GLY A 54 4.16 4.42 0.02
N ALA A 55 4.82 5.26 0.80
CA ALA A 55 4.28 5.66 2.10
C ALA A 55 3.16 6.71 1.98
N VAL A 56 2.13 6.57 2.82
CA VAL A 56 0.98 7.47 2.90
C VAL A 56 1.13 8.41 4.09
N GLY A 57 1.25 9.71 3.80
CA GLY A 57 1.41 10.79 4.79
C GLY A 57 2.86 11.12 5.17
N PRO A 58 3.10 12.22 5.91
CA PRO A 58 4.43 12.74 6.21
C PRO A 58 5.22 11.87 7.21
N ILE A 59 6.55 11.94 7.14
CA ILE A 59 7.46 11.29 8.11
C ILE A 59 7.28 11.99 9.47
N ARG A 60 6.85 11.24 10.49
CA ARG A 60 7.00 11.70 11.87
C ARG A 60 8.42 11.35 12.33
N ARG A 61 9.29 12.35 12.42
CA ARG A 61 10.65 12.20 12.97
C ARG A 61 10.55 12.07 14.49
N THR A 62 10.23 10.89 14.96
CA THR A 62 10.11 10.60 16.38
C THR A 62 10.99 9.41 16.74
N SER A 63 11.54 9.43 17.96
CA SER A 63 12.57 8.48 18.43
C SER A 63 12.02 7.10 18.84
N GLN A 64 10.72 6.84 18.66
CA GLN A 64 10.09 5.57 19.02
C GLN A 64 9.76 4.75 17.76
N PRO A 65 9.55 3.42 17.87
CA PRO A 65 9.01 2.62 16.78
C PRO A 65 7.59 3.10 16.46
N HIS A 66 7.41 3.71 15.29
CA HIS A 66 6.09 4.12 14.82
C HIS A 66 5.67 3.26 13.63
N SER A 67 4.37 2.97 13.58
CA SER A 67 3.78 2.35 12.40
C SER A 67 3.37 3.40 11.39
N ARG A 68 3.49 3.10 10.10
CA ARG A 68 3.08 3.96 8.99
C ARG A 68 2.16 3.22 8.03
N LEU A 69 1.35 3.97 7.30
CA LEU A 69 0.53 3.46 6.21
C LEU A 69 1.34 3.48 4.91
N TYR A 70 1.14 2.44 4.11
CA TYR A 70 1.72 2.28 2.78
C TYR A 70 0.63 1.87 1.82
N ILE A 71 0.74 2.31 0.57
CA ILE A 71 -0.06 1.79 -0.52
C ILE A 71 0.83 0.97 -1.45
N ALA A 72 0.34 -0.18 -1.89
CA ALA A 72 0.98 -1.05 -2.86
C ALA A 72 0.18 -1.02 -4.18
N TRP A 73 0.90 -0.96 -5.31
CA TRP A 73 0.34 -0.95 -6.66
C TRP A 73 1.27 -1.65 -7.66
N SER A 74 0.75 -2.01 -8.84
CA SER A 74 1.56 -2.50 -9.95
C SER A 74 2.29 -1.33 -10.62
N ASP A 75 3.62 -1.40 -10.70
CA ASP A 75 4.46 -0.40 -11.38
C ASP A 75 4.18 -0.30 -12.90
N THR A 76 3.68 -1.39 -13.47
CA THR A 76 3.36 -1.53 -14.89
C THR A 76 1.91 -1.20 -15.23
N ALA A 77 1.08 -0.82 -14.24
CA ALA A 77 -0.35 -0.55 -14.42
C ALA A 77 -0.68 0.54 -15.47
N MET A 78 0.26 1.45 -15.72
CA MET A 78 0.16 2.48 -16.76
C MET A 78 0.34 1.94 -18.18
N HIS A 79 0.99 0.78 -18.32
CA HIS A 79 1.44 0.22 -19.59
C HIS A 79 0.80 -1.13 -19.92
N ASP A 80 0.22 -1.82 -18.93
CA ASP A 80 -0.38 -3.16 -19.09
C ASP A 80 -1.88 -3.15 -19.44
N GLY A 81 -2.48 -1.96 -19.58
CA GLY A 81 -3.91 -1.81 -19.87
C GLY A 81 -4.83 -1.89 -18.65
N SER A 82 -4.28 -1.93 -17.43
CA SER A 82 -5.05 -1.89 -16.18
C SER A 82 -6.04 -0.73 -16.20
N PRO A 83 -7.29 -0.91 -15.73
CA PRO A 83 -8.29 0.14 -15.72
C PRO A 83 -7.93 1.24 -14.71
N ALA A 84 -8.41 2.46 -14.92
CA ALA A 84 -8.35 3.50 -13.90
C ALA A 84 -9.08 3.03 -12.64
N ASN A 85 -8.49 3.29 -11.46
CA ASN A 85 -9.09 2.85 -10.21
C ASN A 85 -10.30 3.73 -9.87
N LEU A 86 -11.51 3.18 -10.07
CA LEU A 86 -12.76 3.91 -9.82
C LEU A 86 -13.05 4.09 -8.33
N CYS A 87 -12.44 3.30 -7.44
CA CYS A 87 -12.55 3.49 -5.99
C CYS A 87 -11.83 4.77 -5.58
N VAL A 88 -10.58 4.95 -6.04
CA VAL A 88 -9.82 6.19 -5.82
C VAL A 88 -10.52 7.39 -6.45
N ARG A 89 -11.08 7.23 -7.65
CA ARG A 89 -11.82 8.29 -8.36
C ARG A 89 -12.99 8.87 -7.56
N ARG A 90 -13.59 8.09 -6.63
CA ARG A 90 -14.65 8.58 -5.73
C ARG A 90 -14.12 9.49 -4.64
N TYR A 91 -12.87 9.31 -4.21
CA TYR A 91 -12.23 10.18 -3.23
C TYR A 91 -11.72 11.46 -3.85
N THR A 92 -11.65 11.56 -5.16
CA THR A 92 -11.02 12.69 -5.85
C THR A 92 -12.03 13.51 -6.66
N ASP A 93 -13.32 13.40 -6.34
CA ASP A 93 -14.41 14.09 -7.04
C ASP A 93 -14.37 13.90 -8.58
N GLY A 94 -13.89 12.73 -9.03
CA GLY A 94 -13.78 12.40 -10.45
C GLY A 94 -12.38 12.58 -11.06
N HIS A 95 -11.45 13.23 -10.36
CA HIS A 95 -10.08 13.48 -10.82
C HIS A 95 -9.17 12.26 -10.57
N ASN A 96 -8.78 11.52 -11.59
CA ASN A 96 -7.77 10.45 -11.45
C ASN A 96 -6.95 10.41 -12.74
N GLU A 97 -5.97 11.32 -12.83
CA GLU A 97 -5.30 11.67 -14.08
C GLU A 97 -4.26 10.65 -14.56
N GLY A 98 -4.05 9.55 -13.84
CA GLY A 98 -3.35 8.41 -14.42
C GLY A 98 -2.70 7.47 -13.42
N VAL A 99 -2.23 7.96 -12.28
CA VAL A 99 -1.34 7.19 -11.39
C VAL A 99 -2.02 5.97 -10.76
N TRP A 100 -3.29 6.08 -10.40
CA TRP A 100 -3.99 5.05 -9.64
C TRP A 100 -4.80 4.15 -10.57
N ARG A 101 -4.20 3.03 -10.96
CA ARG A 101 -4.78 2.03 -11.87
C ARG A 101 -4.70 0.64 -11.27
N GLY A 102 -5.59 -0.25 -11.73
CA GLY A 102 -5.73 -1.59 -11.18
C GLY A 102 -6.16 -1.56 -9.72
N ASN A 103 -6.13 -2.73 -9.07
CA ASN A 103 -6.41 -2.84 -7.65
C ASN A 103 -5.22 -2.30 -6.85
N LEU A 104 -5.50 -1.66 -5.72
CA LEU A 104 -4.45 -1.16 -4.81
C LEU A 104 -4.66 -1.78 -3.43
N ILE A 105 -3.56 -1.99 -2.71
CA ILE A 105 -3.59 -2.50 -1.34
C ILE A 105 -3.02 -1.45 -0.38
N GLY A 106 -3.82 -1.00 0.57
CA GLY A 106 -3.35 -0.21 1.70
C GLY A 106 -2.98 -1.12 2.88
N PHE A 107 -1.81 -0.92 3.47
CA PHE A 107 -1.38 -1.70 4.63
C PHE A 107 -0.64 -0.85 5.66
N ARG A 108 -0.50 -1.40 6.88
CA ARG A 108 0.22 -0.77 7.98
C ARG A 108 1.44 -1.60 8.35
N ALA A 109 2.58 -0.94 8.55
CA ALA A 109 3.81 -1.61 8.97
C ALA A 109 4.63 -0.79 9.96
N ARG A 110 5.44 -1.44 10.81
CA ARG A 110 6.41 -0.78 11.71
C ARG A 110 7.69 -0.34 10.98
N GLU A 111 8.21 0.84 11.31
CA GLU A 111 9.55 1.30 10.91
C GLU A 111 10.62 0.86 11.96
N PRO A 112 11.89 0.59 11.56
CA PRO A 112 12.55 1.00 10.31
C PRO A 112 12.42 -0.02 9.18
N THR A 113 11.76 0.41 8.11
CA THR A 113 11.40 -0.35 6.90
C THR A 113 12.58 -0.79 6.02
N ARG A 114 13.82 -0.40 6.31
CA ARG A 114 14.97 -0.72 5.43
C ARG A 114 15.52 -2.14 5.57
N LYS A 115 15.15 -2.88 6.62
CA LYS A 115 15.69 -4.24 6.87
C LYS A 115 14.63 -5.28 7.19
N HIS A 116 13.56 -4.90 7.89
CA HIS A 116 12.49 -5.82 8.30
C HIS A 116 11.16 -5.06 8.34
N MET A 117 10.17 -5.53 7.58
CA MET A 117 8.81 -5.02 7.66
C MET A 117 8.02 -5.91 8.62
N GLN A 118 7.31 -5.29 9.57
CA GLN A 118 6.35 -6.00 10.44
C GLN A 118 4.97 -5.44 10.17
N TYR A 119 4.11 -6.26 9.57
CA TYR A 119 2.77 -5.85 9.18
C TYR A 119 1.84 -5.84 10.40
N LEU A 120 0.98 -4.84 10.44
CA LEU A 120 -0.01 -4.65 11.48
C LEU A 120 -1.39 -4.65 10.85
N ASP A 121 -2.38 -5.10 11.61
CA ASP A 121 -3.77 -5.04 11.18
C ASP A 121 -4.20 -3.59 10.97
N VAL A 122 -4.79 -3.34 9.80
CA VAL A 122 -5.47 -2.09 9.51
C VAL A 122 -6.82 -2.01 10.23
N THR A 123 -7.33 -0.79 10.37
CA THR A 123 -8.66 -0.51 10.95
C THR A 123 -9.47 0.42 10.03
N ASP A 124 -10.76 0.61 10.30
CA ASP A 124 -11.58 1.58 9.54
C ASP A 124 -11.05 3.02 9.61
N ARG A 125 -10.33 3.36 10.69
CA ARG A 125 -9.63 4.64 10.80
C ARG A 125 -8.56 4.80 9.71
N ASP A 126 -7.93 3.70 9.30
CA ASP A 126 -6.93 3.70 8.25
C ASP A 126 -7.55 3.96 6.89
N ILE A 127 -8.75 3.41 6.61
CA ILE A 127 -9.53 3.74 5.41
C ILE A 127 -9.78 5.26 5.34
N ALA A 128 -10.20 5.88 6.44
CA ALA A 128 -10.42 7.33 6.49
C ALA A 128 -9.13 8.14 6.22
N MET A 129 -7.97 7.64 6.68
CA MET A 129 -6.68 8.28 6.40
C MET A 129 -6.28 8.16 4.92
N PHE A 130 -6.46 7.00 4.29
CA PHE A 130 -6.26 6.85 2.84
C PHE A 130 -7.23 7.73 2.04
N ALA A 131 -8.49 7.83 2.46
CA ALA A 131 -9.47 8.70 1.81
C ALA A 131 -9.07 10.19 1.89
N SER A 132 -8.48 10.65 3.00
CA SER A 132 -7.89 12.01 3.08
C SER A 132 -6.71 12.15 2.14
N PHE A 133 -5.79 11.19 2.14
CA PHE A 133 -4.62 11.20 1.26
C PHE A 133 -5.01 11.29 -0.22
N PHE A 134 -5.99 10.49 -0.66
CA PHE A 134 -6.48 10.53 -2.03
C PHE A 134 -7.21 11.83 -2.36
N ARG A 135 -8.02 12.40 -1.45
CA ARG A 135 -8.61 13.73 -1.68
C ARG A 135 -7.56 14.80 -1.96
N GLU A 136 -6.46 14.75 -1.23
CA GLU A 136 -5.38 15.74 -1.31
C GLU A 136 -4.41 15.49 -2.48
N ASN A 137 -4.19 14.24 -2.87
CA ASN A 137 -3.09 13.87 -3.76
C ASN A 137 -3.49 12.91 -4.90
N GLY A 138 -4.68 12.31 -4.83
CA GLY A 138 -5.13 11.25 -5.73
C GLY A 138 -5.48 11.73 -7.14
N GLY A 139 -5.79 13.02 -7.28
CA GLY A 139 -6.07 13.65 -8.57
C GLY A 139 -4.84 14.10 -9.35
N LEU A 140 -3.63 13.97 -8.77
CA LEU A 140 -2.39 14.39 -9.42
C LEU A 140 -2.02 13.45 -10.58
N GLY A 141 -1.49 14.02 -11.66
CA GLY A 141 -0.93 13.25 -12.80
C GLY A 141 0.40 12.54 -12.48
N GLU A 142 0.99 12.80 -11.32
CA GLU A 142 2.25 12.22 -10.84
C GLU A 142 2.11 11.66 -9.42
N LEU A 143 3.00 10.73 -9.04
CA LEU A 143 3.03 10.18 -7.68
C LEU A 143 3.33 11.28 -6.64
N PRO A 144 2.67 11.29 -5.48
CA PRO A 144 2.88 12.36 -4.49
C PRO A 144 4.31 12.37 -3.96
N ALA A 145 4.89 13.55 -3.73
CA ALA A 145 6.29 13.70 -3.27
C ALA A 145 6.59 12.92 -1.98
N ALA A 146 5.58 12.69 -1.12
CA ALA A 146 5.69 11.86 0.08
C ALA A 146 6.07 10.39 -0.19
N MET A 147 5.83 9.90 -1.42
CA MET A 147 6.16 8.55 -1.87
C MET A 147 7.54 8.47 -2.53
N LEU A 148 8.00 9.55 -3.16
CA LEU A 148 9.23 9.56 -3.98
C LEU A 148 10.52 9.18 -3.24
N GLY A 149 10.54 9.27 -1.89
CA GLY A 149 11.68 8.88 -1.06
C GLY A 149 11.59 7.50 -0.40
N HIS A 150 10.50 6.75 -0.62
CA HIS A 150 10.15 5.57 0.18
C HIS A 150 9.50 4.46 -0.64
N PHE A 151 10.13 4.12 -1.77
CA PHE A 151 9.74 2.94 -2.54
C PHE A 151 10.49 1.71 -2.06
N TYR A 152 9.77 0.60 -2.00
CA TYR A 152 10.31 -0.73 -1.85
C TYR A 152 9.57 -1.65 -2.81
N ASP A 153 10.31 -2.58 -3.41
CA ASP A 153 9.72 -3.75 -4.04
C ASP A 153 9.15 -4.62 -2.92
N VAL A 154 7.86 -4.92 -2.99
CA VAL A 154 7.13 -5.69 -1.95
C VAL A 154 6.50 -6.95 -2.50
#